data_AF-W9JF37-F1
#
_entry.id   AF-W9JF37-F1
#
_cell.length_a   1.000
_cell.length_b   1.000
_cell.length_c   1.000
_cell.angle_alpha   90.00
_cell.angle_beta   90.00
_cell.angle_gamma   90.00
#
_symmetry.space_group_name_H-M   'P 1'
#
loop_
_entity.id
_entity.type
_entity.pdbx_description
1 polymer ?
#
loop_
_entity_poly.entity_id
_entity_poly.type
_entity_poly.pdbx_seq_one_letter_code
_entity_poly.pdbx_strand_id
1 'polypeptide(L)'
;MRTDWHYGSLLVGFLAALLTLTTLSLQFTSTVLLSQVGIASLPVAASVSQTYYSADIEGPSYISQREASPSFLKTTPVRYPAFAEWTFNATGTTSQDGEFAPNSTTGVRDTGTVIRAFLPFKEDDERRSLIEYHGYATAVDTRVVCMRPKLTNVFFNSGEGYRVTGLADIKKEPLGLLRKPNDEGSTNYSMEFDCGFSVLSRILPQKMWPVSLCELSQMNSRQGIHSVMEPEGKEELGESYLLINATRTETVTDLDDSDVWVSMTLEDSYSFDGGSGDEEEEDEKESMTIQFTLCMTAFEAQEMEIDATRPVSFPPEPTILWDTSTASYDIKDVQRQLGAGISRGSTTDRGIFDLAPRSWKRPNRSEFLSADTSAFSTTDGLDAIGLDDMYRSELNAAQYSVLAYIATYTADPSLALQAYFTTLCALCYYDRIIMFDKAAPSSRISLVQVTRPLGWTAFIIVAGVAVLHLLLVLLVIFIFCRSGSLSRIENAWPCISQLLGPTTEGWIRDADMVDDETVKSWLKDRGMHETLVRVENVQNRVQLVEKDKVL
;
A
#
# COMPACT_ATOMS: atom_id res chain seq x y z
N MET A 1 -71.58 35.11 -15.29
CA MET A 1 -71.08 34.41 -16.50
C MET A 1 -69.63 34.76 -16.87
N ARG A 2 -69.03 35.87 -16.40
CA ARG A 2 -67.61 36.22 -16.70
C ARG A 2 -66.59 35.66 -15.71
N THR A 3 -67.01 35.22 -14.53
CA THR A 3 -66.14 34.76 -13.43
C THR A 3 -65.73 33.29 -13.55
N ASP A 4 -66.59 32.41 -14.08
CA ASP A 4 -66.33 30.96 -14.14
C ASP A 4 -65.27 30.59 -15.20
N TRP A 5 -65.08 31.44 -16.21
CA TRP A 5 -64.08 31.26 -17.27
C TRP A 5 -62.64 31.50 -16.77
N HIS A 6 -62.47 32.40 -15.79
CA HIS A 6 -61.15 32.72 -15.22
C HIS A 6 -60.63 31.61 -14.31
N TYR A 7 -61.49 30.95 -13.53
CA TYR A 7 -61.09 29.85 -12.65
C TYR A 7 -60.65 28.60 -13.42
N GLY A 8 -61.34 28.26 -14.51
CA GLY A 8 -60.93 27.15 -15.39
C GLY A 8 -59.60 27.39 -16.09
N SER A 9 -59.36 28.61 -16.57
CA SER A 9 -58.10 28.98 -17.23
C SER A 9 -56.91 28.99 -16.25
N LEU A 10 -57.10 29.48 -15.02
CA LEU A 10 -56.06 29.45 -13.97
C LEU A 10 -55.70 28.02 -13.53
N LEU A 11 -56.70 27.14 -13.40
CA LEU A 11 -56.48 25.74 -13.05
C LEU A 11 -55.68 24.99 -14.12
N VAL A 12 -56.00 25.21 -15.41
CA VAL A 12 -55.28 24.61 -16.54
C VAL A 12 -53.84 25.14 -16.61
N GLY A 13 -53.64 26.45 -16.42
CA GLY A 13 -52.31 27.04 -16.35
C GLY A 13 -51.47 26.47 -15.20
N PHE A 14 -52.07 26.26 -14.03
CA PHE A 14 -51.42 25.65 -12.88
C PHE A 14 -51.03 24.19 -13.13
N LEU A 15 -51.93 23.38 -13.71
CA LEU A 15 -51.64 21.99 -14.08
C LEU A 15 -50.51 21.89 -15.12
N ALA A 16 -50.54 22.75 -16.14
CA ALA A 16 -49.49 22.82 -17.15
C ALA A 16 -48.14 23.21 -16.52
N ALA A 17 -48.10 24.22 -15.65
CA ALA A 17 -46.90 24.61 -14.94
C ALA A 17 -46.34 23.47 -14.09
N LEU A 18 -47.19 22.77 -13.33
CA LEU A 18 -46.77 21.66 -12.48
C LEU A 18 -46.26 20.46 -13.29
N LEU A 19 -46.89 20.16 -14.43
CA LEU A 19 -46.38 19.15 -15.38
C LEU A 19 -45.03 19.55 -15.97
N THR A 20 -44.85 20.81 -16.39
CA THR A 20 -43.55 21.26 -16.91
C THR A 20 -42.44 21.20 -15.86
N LEU A 21 -42.75 21.57 -14.61
CA LEU A 21 -41.79 21.54 -13.50
C LEU A 21 -41.40 20.10 -13.13
N THR A 22 -42.38 19.20 -13.03
CA THR A 22 -42.10 17.78 -12.74
C THR A 22 -41.33 17.12 -13.89
N THR A 23 -41.68 17.41 -15.16
CA THR A 23 -40.93 16.93 -16.33
C THR A 23 -39.48 17.44 -16.31
N LEU A 24 -39.26 18.74 -16.08
CA LEU A 24 -37.91 19.33 -16.00
C LEU A 24 -37.09 18.68 -14.88
N SER A 25 -37.72 18.49 -13.70
CA SER A 25 -37.06 17.86 -12.55
C SER A 25 -36.66 16.42 -12.84
N LEU A 26 -37.52 15.66 -13.55
CA LEU A 26 -37.22 14.28 -13.94
C LEU A 26 -36.08 14.18 -14.96
N GLN A 27 -35.82 15.20 -15.78
CA GLN A 27 -34.64 15.22 -16.67
C GLN A 27 -33.32 15.18 -15.90
N PHE A 28 -33.31 15.67 -14.65
CA PHE A 28 -32.12 15.66 -13.78
C PHE A 28 -32.08 14.47 -12.82
N THR A 29 -32.95 13.47 -12.99
CA THR A 29 -33.03 12.29 -12.11
C THR A 29 -31.68 11.61 -11.92
N SER A 30 -30.93 11.38 -13.00
CA SER A 30 -29.61 10.74 -12.94
C SER A 30 -28.63 11.56 -12.11
N THR A 31 -28.58 12.88 -12.31
CA THR A 31 -27.72 13.80 -11.56
C THR A 31 -28.08 13.81 -10.06
N VAL A 32 -29.37 13.87 -9.73
CA VAL A 32 -29.85 13.86 -8.34
C VAL A 32 -29.52 12.53 -7.67
N LEU A 33 -29.71 11.40 -8.35
CA LEU A 33 -29.34 10.08 -7.81
C LEU A 33 -27.82 9.93 -7.64
N LEU A 34 -27.03 10.37 -8.63
CA LEU A 34 -25.56 10.33 -8.57
C LEU A 34 -24.99 11.25 -7.48
N SER A 35 -25.68 12.33 -7.12
CA SER A 35 -25.25 13.24 -6.05
C SER A 35 -25.15 12.57 -4.67
N GLN A 36 -25.82 11.43 -4.48
CA GLN A 36 -25.75 10.63 -3.26
C GLN A 36 -24.94 9.34 -3.41
N VAL A 37 -24.14 9.22 -4.46
CA VAL A 37 -23.18 8.11 -4.60
C VAL A 37 -21.83 8.56 -4.08
N GLY A 38 -21.26 7.79 -3.14
CA GLY A 38 -19.93 8.02 -2.60
C GLY A 38 -19.02 6.83 -2.85
N ILE A 39 -17.71 7.05 -2.72
CA ILE A 39 -16.70 6.00 -2.74
C ILE A 39 -16.49 5.52 -1.31
N ALA A 40 -16.58 4.21 -1.10
CA ALA A 40 -16.23 3.56 0.16
C ALA A 40 -15.30 2.38 -0.11
N SER A 41 -14.36 2.15 0.80
CA SER A 41 -13.53 0.94 0.77
C SER A 41 -14.25 -0.19 1.49
N LEU A 42 -14.43 -1.33 0.84
CA LEU A 42 -14.96 -2.55 1.45
C LEU A 42 -13.88 -3.64 1.45
N PRO A 43 -13.74 -4.41 2.54
CA PRO A 43 -12.90 -5.59 2.53
C PRO A 43 -13.52 -6.66 1.64
N VAL A 44 -12.77 -7.13 0.66
CA VAL A 44 -13.18 -8.19 -0.26
C VAL A 44 -12.20 -9.34 -0.13
N ALA A 45 -12.73 -10.52 0.24
CA ALA A 45 -11.96 -11.75 0.25
C ALA A 45 -11.81 -12.29 -1.17
N ALA A 46 -10.60 -12.71 -1.51
CA ALA A 46 -10.27 -13.36 -2.76
C ALA A 46 -9.39 -14.59 -2.49
N SER A 47 -9.69 -15.70 -3.16
CA SER A 47 -8.84 -16.89 -3.19
C SER A 47 -8.16 -16.96 -4.55
N VAL A 48 -6.84 -17.04 -4.54
CA VAL A 48 -6.01 -17.07 -5.74
C VAL A 48 -5.40 -18.47 -5.86
N SER A 49 -5.65 -19.15 -6.98
CA SER A 49 -5.18 -20.53 -7.19
C SER A 49 -3.65 -20.64 -7.29
N GLN A 50 -2.99 -19.60 -7.79
CA GLN A 50 -1.55 -19.56 -7.97
C GLN A 50 -1.02 -18.16 -7.63
N THR A 51 -0.32 -18.05 -6.51
CA THR A 51 0.47 -16.88 -6.11
C THR A 51 1.93 -17.27 -6.19
N TYR A 52 2.69 -16.56 -7.01
CA TYR A 52 4.12 -16.76 -7.15
C TYR A 52 4.84 -16.13 -5.96
N TYR A 53 5.62 -16.90 -5.21
CA TYR A 53 6.16 -16.47 -3.90
C TYR A 53 7.67 -16.54 -3.75
N SER A 54 8.36 -17.25 -4.65
CA SER A 54 9.81 -17.35 -4.65
C SER A 54 10.33 -17.77 -6.03
N ALA A 55 11.62 -17.51 -6.27
CA ALA A 55 12.34 -17.98 -7.45
C ALA A 55 12.99 -19.34 -7.17
N ASP A 56 12.90 -20.25 -8.13
CA ASP A 56 13.70 -21.45 -8.17
C ASP A 56 15.17 -21.09 -8.47
N ILE A 57 16.01 -21.20 -7.45
CA ILE A 57 17.42 -20.84 -7.54
C ILE A 57 18.25 -21.82 -8.38
N GLU A 58 17.74 -23.03 -8.60
CA GLU A 58 18.33 -24.00 -9.53
C GLU A 58 17.84 -23.75 -10.97
N GLY A 59 16.86 -22.85 -11.13
CA GLY A 59 16.30 -22.46 -12.41
C GLY A 59 17.25 -21.60 -13.25
N PRO A 60 17.17 -21.69 -14.59
CA PRO A 60 18.05 -20.93 -15.49
C PRO A 60 17.86 -19.41 -15.38
N SER A 61 16.66 -18.97 -15.00
CA SER A 61 16.33 -17.55 -14.79
C SER A 61 17.16 -16.94 -13.66
N TYR A 62 17.24 -17.63 -12.51
CA TYR A 62 17.98 -17.13 -11.34
C TYR A 62 19.49 -17.14 -11.57
N ILE A 63 20.03 -18.25 -12.08
CA ILE A 63 21.48 -18.41 -12.30
C ILE A 63 22.02 -17.30 -13.21
N SER A 64 21.34 -17.05 -14.34
CA SER A 64 21.76 -16.02 -15.29
C SER A 64 21.69 -14.60 -14.72
N GLN A 65 20.73 -14.30 -13.84
CA GLN A 65 20.65 -13.00 -13.18
C GLN A 65 21.72 -12.83 -12.10
N ARG A 66 22.01 -13.86 -11.30
CA ARG A 66 23.01 -13.77 -10.22
C ARG A 66 24.37 -13.34 -10.76
N GLU A 67 24.77 -13.85 -11.92
CA GLU A 67 26.02 -13.49 -12.58
C GLU A 67 26.04 -12.06 -13.17
N ALA A 68 24.87 -11.50 -13.48
CA ALA A 68 24.73 -10.20 -14.15
C ALA A 68 24.18 -9.08 -13.24
N SER A 69 23.82 -9.38 -11.99
CA SER A 69 23.16 -8.43 -11.09
C SER A 69 24.14 -7.36 -10.61
N PRO A 70 23.74 -6.08 -10.61
CA PRO A 70 24.53 -5.04 -9.95
C PRO A 70 24.56 -5.29 -8.44
N SER A 71 25.63 -4.84 -7.77
CA SER A 71 25.73 -4.96 -6.32
C SER A 71 24.55 -4.28 -5.62
N PHE A 72 23.79 -5.05 -4.83
CA PHE A 72 22.67 -4.53 -4.05
C PHE A 72 23.12 -3.45 -3.05
N LEU A 73 24.37 -3.49 -2.60
CA LEU A 73 24.99 -2.50 -1.71
C LEU A 73 25.07 -1.08 -2.33
N LYS A 74 25.11 -0.99 -3.66
CA LYS A 74 25.19 0.28 -4.41
C LYS A 74 23.82 0.77 -4.94
N THR A 75 22.76 -0.03 -4.77
CA THR A 75 21.41 0.29 -5.27
C THR A 75 20.68 1.28 -4.36
N THR A 76 19.98 2.28 -4.92
CA THR A 76 19.16 3.18 -4.09
C THR A 76 17.79 2.54 -3.80
N PRO A 77 17.38 2.35 -2.53
CA PRO A 77 16.03 1.93 -2.19
C PRO A 77 15.05 3.04 -2.56
N VAL A 78 14.20 2.82 -3.57
CA VAL A 78 13.19 3.82 -3.98
C VAL A 78 12.04 3.88 -2.97
N ARG A 79 11.71 2.73 -2.37
CA ARG A 79 10.60 2.54 -1.43
C ARG A 79 10.94 1.43 -0.43
N TYR A 80 10.22 1.40 0.68
CA TYR A 80 10.35 0.40 1.73
C TYR A 80 9.04 -0.38 1.89
N PRO A 81 8.90 -1.50 1.18
CA PRO A 81 7.68 -2.30 1.21
C PRO A 81 7.30 -2.77 2.61
N ALA A 82 6.01 -2.80 2.90
CA ALA A 82 5.52 -3.39 4.14
C ALA A 82 5.83 -4.89 4.19
N PHE A 83 6.25 -5.35 5.35
CA PHE A 83 6.50 -6.75 5.68
C PHE A 83 5.59 -7.18 6.84
N ALA A 84 5.54 -8.48 7.13
CA ALA A 84 4.92 -8.99 8.35
C ALA A 84 5.98 -9.23 9.42
N GLU A 85 5.67 -8.96 10.68
CA GLU A 85 6.62 -9.14 11.78
C GLU A 85 5.99 -9.89 12.94
N TRP A 86 6.73 -10.86 13.47
CA TRP A 86 6.45 -11.51 14.73
C TRP A 86 7.65 -11.33 15.67
N THR A 87 7.36 -11.15 16.95
CA THR A 87 8.38 -10.87 17.97
C THR A 87 8.13 -11.69 19.21
N PHE A 88 9.18 -12.29 19.76
CA PHE A 88 9.06 -13.03 21.01
C PHE A 88 9.12 -12.09 22.23
N ASN A 89 8.07 -12.09 23.05
CA ASN A 89 7.95 -11.25 24.26
C ASN A 89 7.66 -12.09 25.51
N ALA A 90 8.55 -13.01 25.89
CA ALA A 90 8.47 -13.66 27.21
C ALA A 90 9.46 -13.05 28.20
N THR A 91 9.10 -13.03 29.48
CA THR A 91 9.95 -12.56 30.58
C THR A 91 10.96 -13.61 31.06
N GLY A 92 11.35 -14.56 30.20
CA GLY A 92 12.25 -15.68 30.49
C GLY A 92 13.38 -15.79 29.46
N THR A 93 14.34 -16.71 29.67
CA THR A 93 15.55 -16.82 28.82
C THR A 93 15.31 -17.54 27.49
N THR A 94 14.38 -18.51 27.44
CA THR A 94 14.01 -19.26 26.24
C THR A 94 12.56 -19.73 26.32
N SER A 95 11.88 -19.87 25.17
CA SER A 95 10.54 -20.47 25.07
C SER A 95 10.58 -22.02 25.02
N GLN A 96 9.41 -22.66 24.91
CA GLN A 96 9.31 -24.09 24.60
C GLN A 96 9.82 -24.45 23.20
N ASP A 97 9.76 -23.52 22.24
CA ASP A 97 10.14 -23.74 20.84
C ASP A 97 11.56 -23.23 20.51
N GLY A 98 12.28 -22.70 21.50
CA GLY A 98 13.68 -22.27 21.39
C GLY A 98 13.87 -20.78 21.11
N GLU A 99 12.81 -19.97 21.16
CA GLU A 99 12.91 -18.52 20.91
C GLU A 99 13.54 -17.75 22.08
N PHE A 100 14.23 -16.67 21.73
CA PHE A 100 15.05 -15.87 22.65
C PHE A 100 14.39 -14.52 22.94
N ALA A 101 14.31 -14.15 24.21
CA ALA A 101 13.84 -12.83 24.62
C ALA A 101 14.91 -11.75 24.35
N PRO A 102 14.51 -10.51 24.03
CA PRO A 102 15.45 -9.40 23.93
C PRO A 102 16.21 -9.20 25.24
N ASN A 103 17.50 -8.89 25.16
CA ASN A 103 18.38 -8.79 26.32
C ASN A 103 19.35 -7.60 26.19
N SER A 104 19.32 -6.71 27.18
CA SER A 104 20.19 -5.51 27.24
C SER A 104 21.03 -5.49 28.52
N THR A 105 21.65 -6.62 28.87
CA THR A 105 22.60 -6.69 30.01
C THR A 105 23.91 -5.94 29.73
N THR A 106 24.70 -5.63 30.76
CA THR A 106 26.03 -5.00 30.61
C THR A 106 26.92 -5.82 29.65
N GLY A 107 27.51 -5.14 28.67
CA GLY A 107 28.36 -5.73 27.64
C GLY A 107 27.65 -6.49 26.51
N VAL A 108 26.31 -6.59 26.49
CA VAL A 108 25.54 -7.30 25.44
C VAL A 108 24.24 -6.57 25.10
N ARG A 109 23.93 -6.49 23.80
CA ARG A 109 22.65 -6.03 23.23
C ARG A 109 22.12 -7.10 22.28
N ASP A 110 20.97 -7.67 22.60
CA ASP A 110 20.30 -8.72 21.86
C ASP A 110 18.89 -8.27 21.51
N THR A 111 18.59 -8.26 20.21
CA THR A 111 17.27 -7.89 19.69
C THR A 111 16.18 -8.93 19.99
N GLY A 112 16.56 -10.13 20.43
CA GLY A 112 15.67 -11.27 20.60
C GLY A 112 15.24 -11.87 19.27
N THR A 113 14.48 -12.96 19.31
CA THR A 113 13.93 -13.59 18.11
C THR A 113 12.89 -12.65 17.47
N VAL A 114 13.17 -12.21 16.26
CA VAL A 114 12.30 -11.36 15.44
C VAL A 114 12.18 -11.98 14.07
N ILE A 115 11.00 -12.49 13.74
CA ILE A 115 10.72 -13.08 12.44
C ILE A 115 10.07 -12.03 11.55
N ARG A 116 10.65 -11.80 10.37
CA ARG A 116 10.10 -10.88 9.37
C ARG A 116 9.78 -11.63 8.10
N ALA A 117 8.55 -11.51 7.60
CA ALA A 117 8.12 -12.15 6.37
C ALA A 117 7.84 -11.12 5.27
N PHE A 118 8.43 -11.32 4.10
CA PHE A 118 8.23 -10.47 2.93
C PHE A 118 7.09 -11.03 2.08
N LEU A 119 6.08 -10.20 1.82
CA LEU A 119 4.87 -10.65 1.14
C LEU A 119 5.08 -10.62 -0.40
N PRO A 120 4.55 -11.60 -1.14
CA PRO A 120 4.79 -11.76 -2.58
C PRO A 120 3.95 -10.82 -3.45
N PHE A 121 3.96 -9.53 -3.15
CA PHE A 121 3.23 -8.51 -3.90
C PHE A 121 4.20 -7.44 -4.38
N LYS A 122 4.32 -7.28 -5.70
CA LYS A 122 5.22 -6.30 -6.32
C LYS A 122 4.66 -4.88 -6.26
N GLU A 123 3.38 -4.72 -6.54
CA GLU A 123 2.77 -3.41 -6.71
C GLU A 123 2.36 -2.80 -5.37
N ASP A 124 2.70 -1.53 -5.18
CA ASP A 124 2.38 -0.77 -3.97
C ASP A 124 0.87 -0.72 -3.72
N ASP A 125 0.05 -0.58 -4.78
CA ASP A 125 -1.41 -0.48 -4.64
C ASP A 125 -2.02 -1.80 -4.14
N GLU A 126 -1.45 -2.95 -4.54
CA GLU A 126 -1.86 -4.24 -4.01
C GLU A 126 -1.48 -4.36 -2.53
N ARG A 127 -0.22 -4.06 -2.18
CA ARG A 127 0.22 -4.08 -0.77
C ARG A 127 -0.53 -3.08 0.06
N ARG A 128 -0.87 -1.89 -0.45
CA ARG A 128 -1.59 -0.83 0.25
C ARG A 128 -3.06 -1.13 0.45
N SER A 129 -3.69 -1.94 -0.39
CA SER A 129 -5.07 -2.36 -0.20
C SER A 129 -5.19 -3.63 0.66
N LEU A 130 -4.13 -4.43 0.77
CA LEU A 130 -4.11 -5.68 1.52
C LEU A 130 -4.31 -5.48 3.04
N ILE A 131 -5.17 -6.30 3.65
CA ILE A 131 -5.49 -6.29 5.09
C ILE A 131 -5.14 -7.63 5.71
N GLU A 132 -5.44 -8.72 5.01
CA GLU A 132 -5.11 -10.08 5.43
C GLU A 132 -4.50 -10.84 4.26
N TYR A 133 -3.47 -11.64 4.56
CA TYR A 133 -2.84 -12.55 3.62
C TYR A 133 -2.58 -13.89 4.29
N HIS A 134 -3.03 -14.95 3.64
CA HIS A 134 -2.75 -16.32 4.01
C HIS A 134 -2.18 -17.04 2.77
N GLY A 135 -0.93 -17.47 2.85
CA GLY A 135 -0.24 -18.11 1.75
C GLY A 135 1.27 -18.16 1.95
N TYR A 136 2.01 -18.68 0.98
CA TYR A 136 3.46 -18.81 1.05
C TYR A 136 4.17 -17.46 0.89
N ALA A 137 5.17 -17.23 1.73
CA ALA A 137 6.05 -16.07 1.72
C ALA A 137 7.45 -16.47 2.21
N THR A 138 8.43 -15.57 2.06
CA THR A 138 9.77 -15.77 2.65
C THR A 138 9.82 -15.11 4.02
N ALA A 139 9.98 -15.93 5.07
CA ALA A 139 10.22 -15.50 6.44
C ALA A 139 11.72 -15.54 6.74
N VAL A 140 12.22 -14.59 7.52
CA VAL A 140 13.63 -14.47 7.90
C VAL A 140 13.74 -14.27 9.41
N ASP A 141 14.62 -15.04 10.07
CA ASP A 141 15.02 -14.75 11.45
C ASP A 141 16.01 -13.57 11.43
N THR A 142 15.56 -12.41 11.87
CA THR A 142 16.34 -11.17 11.80
C THR A 142 17.07 -10.86 13.10
N ARG A 143 17.24 -11.84 14.00
CA ARG A 143 17.92 -11.64 15.28
C ARG A 143 19.38 -11.25 15.08
N VAL A 144 19.79 -10.23 15.83
CA VAL A 144 21.18 -9.75 15.95
C VAL A 144 21.55 -9.61 17.41
N VAL A 145 22.77 -10.02 17.75
CA VAL A 145 23.38 -9.87 19.06
C VAL A 145 24.73 -9.18 18.95
N CYS A 146 24.85 -7.98 19.53
CA CYS A 146 26.10 -7.24 19.61
C CYS A 146 26.67 -7.26 21.02
N MET A 147 27.98 -7.36 21.15
CA MET A 147 28.67 -7.46 22.43
C MET A 147 30.05 -6.85 22.38
N ARG A 148 30.56 -6.52 23.58
CA ARG A 148 31.90 -5.98 23.74
C ARG A 148 32.97 -7.03 23.44
N PRO A 149 33.78 -6.86 22.38
CA PRO A 149 34.80 -7.84 22.04
C PRO A 149 36.03 -7.74 22.95
N LYS A 150 36.80 -8.82 22.98
CA LYS A 150 38.18 -8.84 23.43
C LYS A 150 39.07 -8.84 22.19
N LEU A 151 39.69 -7.70 21.92
CA LEU A 151 40.62 -7.55 20.80
C LEU A 151 42.04 -7.92 21.22
N THR A 152 42.75 -8.62 20.36
CA THR A 152 44.17 -8.99 20.52
C THR A 152 44.90 -8.85 19.19
N ASN A 153 46.21 -8.60 19.24
CA ASN A 153 47.05 -8.44 18.03
C ASN A 153 46.48 -7.41 17.04
N VAL A 154 46.03 -6.25 17.55
CA VAL A 154 45.47 -5.20 16.70
C VAL A 154 46.59 -4.43 16.02
N PHE A 155 46.56 -4.39 14.69
CA PHE A 155 47.48 -3.61 13.86
C PHE A 155 46.71 -2.59 13.04
N PHE A 156 47.30 -1.42 12.89
CA PHE A 156 46.73 -0.32 12.12
C PHE A 156 47.63 0.01 10.95
N ASN A 157 47.03 0.24 9.78
CA ASN A 157 47.71 0.66 8.57
C ASN A 157 47.00 1.87 7.96
N SER A 158 47.76 2.92 7.66
CA SER A 158 47.28 4.19 7.09
C SER A 158 47.79 4.46 5.66
N GLY A 159 48.45 3.48 5.02
CA GLY A 159 49.10 3.67 3.72
C GLY A 159 48.14 3.93 2.54
N GLU A 160 47.20 3.04 2.28
CA GLU A 160 46.20 3.13 1.20
C GLU A 160 44.78 3.08 1.79
N GLY A 161 44.44 4.10 2.56
CA GLY A 161 43.21 4.13 3.36
C GLY A 161 43.42 3.60 4.78
N TYR A 162 42.43 3.81 5.64
CA TYR A 162 42.49 3.35 7.03
C TYR A 162 42.05 1.89 7.10
N ARG A 163 42.98 1.01 7.46
CA ARG A 163 42.70 -0.42 7.68
C ARG A 163 43.13 -0.83 9.08
N VAL A 164 42.37 -1.74 9.68
CA VAL A 164 42.67 -2.33 10.97
C VAL A 164 42.53 -3.84 10.91
N THR A 165 43.57 -4.54 11.36
CA THR A 165 43.60 -6.00 11.39
C THR A 165 43.80 -6.51 12.80
N GLY A 166 43.35 -7.74 13.09
CA GLY A 166 43.60 -8.37 14.37
C GLY A 166 42.70 -9.56 14.65
N LEU A 167 42.64 -9.93 15.93
CA LEU A 167 41.81 -11.03 16.42
C LEU A 167 40.77 -10.51 17.41
N ALA A 168 39.53 -10.92 17.23
CA ALA A 168 38.42 -10.64 18.13
C ALA A 168 37.90 -11.93 18.77
N ASP A 169 37.59 -11.85 20.06
CA ASP A 169 36.98 -12.94 20.82
C ASP A 169 35.83 -12.40 21.68
N ILE A 170 34.92 -13.27 22.10
CA ILE A 170 33.77 -12.92 22.92
C ILE A 170 34.11 -13.04 24.41
N LYS A 171 33.74 -12.03 25.21
CA LYS A 171 33.94 -12.08 26.67
C LYS A 171 32.81 -12.77 27.41
N LYS A 172 31.60 -12.65 26.87
CA LYS A 172 30.35 -13.14 27.46
C LYS A 172 29.60 -13.89 26.38
N GLU A 173 29.21 -15.12 26.69
CA GLU A 173 28.50 -15.97 25.74
C GLU A 173 27.06 -15.48 25.57
N PRO A 174 26.62 -15.14 24.35
CA PRO A 174 25.23 -14.79 24.10
C PRO A 174 24.34 -16.05 24.14
N LEU A 175 23.04 -15.85 24.37
CA LEU A 175 22.09 -16.95 24.30
C LEU A 175 22.02 -17.51 22.88
N GLY A 176 22.00 -18.84 22.75
CA GLY A 176 22.01 -19.51 21.46
C GLY A 176 23.38 -19.54 20.77
N LEU A 177 24.46 -19.16 21.47
CA LEU A 177 25.82 -19.39 20.98
C LEU A 177 26.06 -20.89 20.77
N LEU A 178 26.57 -21.23 19.59
CA LEU A 178 27.05 -22.55 19.26
C LEU A 178 28.51 -22.45 18.80
N ARG A 179 29.26 -23.52 19.09
CA ARG A 179 30.68 -23.65 18.79
C ARG A 179 30.92 -24.97 18.11
N LYS A 180 31.37 -24.91 16.86
CA LYS A 180 31.72 -26.08 16.05
C LYS A 180 33.25 -26.18 15.98
N PRO A 181 33.88 -27.17 16.62
CA PRO A 181 35.32 -27.39 16.50
C PRO A 181 35.65 -27.75 15.05
N ASN A 182 36.89 -27.51 14.65
CA ASN A 182 37.36 -27.94 13.33
C ASN A 182 37.54 -29.47 13.25
N ASP A 183 37.81 -29.98 12.05
CA ASP A 183 38.04 -31.42 11.80
C ASP A 183 39.19 -32.00 12.64
N GLU A 184 40.14 -31.17 13.07
CA GLU A 184 41.28 -31.54 13.91
C GLU A 184 40.99 -31.43 15.42
N GLY A 185 39.78 -31.03 15.82
CA GLY A 185 39.37 -30.88 17.22
C GLY A 185 39.89 -29.63 17.93
N SER A 186 40.41 -28.65 17.19
CA SER A 186 40.78 -27.33 17.72
C SER A 186 39.57 -26.64 18.33
N THR A 187 39.79 -26.00 19.47
CA THR A 187 38.79 -25.21 20.20
C THR A 187 39.17 -23.73 20.25
N ASN A 188 40.01 -23.27 19.32
CA ASN A 188 40.30 -21.84 19.19
C ASN A 188 39.24 -21.19 18.29
N TYR A 189 38.33 -20.46 18.92
CA TYR A 189 37.24 -19.75 18.24
C TYR A 189 37.55 -18.27 17.98
N SER A 190 38.80 -17.84 18.16
CA SER A 190 39.19 -16.46 17.86
C SER A 190 38.91 -16.15 16.39
N MET A 191 38.26 -15.02 16.14
CA MET A 191 37.85 -14.58 14.81
C MET A 191 38.84 -13.54 14.29
N GLU A 192 39.33 -13.72 13.07
CA GLU A 192 40.24 -12.78 12.43
C GLU A 192 39.45 -11.70 11.71
N PHE A 193 39.91 -10.45 11.80
CA PHE A 193 39.31 -9.34 11.08
C PHE A 193 40.39 -8.54 10.34
N ASP A 194 40.04 -8.09 9.14
CA ASP A 194 40.81 -7.14 8.32
C ASP A 194 39.82 -6.16 7.70
N CYS A 195 39.69 -4.99 8.33
CA CYS A 195 38.59 -4.08 8.06
C CYS A 195 39.08 -2.72 7.59
N GLY A 196 38.59 -2.31 6.42
CA GLY A 196 38.66 -0.94 5.95
C GLY A 196 37.63 -0.04 6.65
N PHE A 197 38.02 1.20 6.97
CA PHE A 197 37.11 2.17 7.56
C PHE A 197 37.36 3.59 7.06
N SER A 198 36.39 4.47 7.28
CA SER A 198 36.48 5.89 6.94
C SER A 198 36.35 6.76 8.18
N VAL A 199 37.08 7.87 8.21
CA VAL A 199 37.07 8.82 9.33
C VAL A 199 36.40 10.10 8.87
N LEU A 200 35.51 10.66 9.70
CA LEU A 200 34.91 11.96 9.41
C LEU A 200 35.89 13.08 9.77
N SER A 201 36.44 13.74 8.74
CA SER A 201 37.32 14.91 8.89
C SER A 201 36.58 16.24 9.00
N ARG A 202 35.24 16.28 8.83
CA ARG A 202 34.43 17.51 8.90
C ARG A 202 33.20 17.33 9.79
N ILE A 203 32.87 18.38 10.54
CA ILE A 203 31.61 18.48 11.29
C ILE A 203 30.46 18.54 10.27
N LEU A 204 29.73 17.43 10.11
CA LEU A 204 28.48 17.43 9.35
C LEU A 204 27.37 18.14 10.15
N PRO A 205 26.41 18.80 9.47
CA PRO A 205 25.27 19.44 10.14
C PRO A 205 24.46 18.46 11.02
N GLN A 206 24.40 17.19 10.59
CA GLN A 206 23.96 16.09 11.43
C GLN A 206 25.17 15.27 11.88
N LYS A 207 25.36 15.19 13.20
CA LYS A 207 26.33 14.29 13.83
C LYS A 207 25.82 12.86 13.66
N MET A 208 26.22 12.18 12.58
CA MET A 208 26.03 10.74 12.41
C MET A 208 27.34 10.02 12.71
N TRP A 209 27.26 8.84 13.31
CA TRP A 209 28.43 7.98 13.52
C TRP A 209 29.00 7.54 12.18
N PRO A 210 30.32 7.70 11.96
CA PRO A 210 31.05 7.10 10.83
C PRO A 210 31.21 5.60 11.06
N VAL A 211 30.11 4.87 10.90
CA VAL A 211 30.09 3.41 11.06
C VAL A 211 30.71 2.76 9.84
N SER A 212 31.58 1.78 10.08
CA SER A 212 32.09 0.81 9.12
C SER A 212 31.76 -0.60 9.59
N LEU A 213 31.63 -1.54 8.66
CA LEU A 213 31.23 -2.92 8.89
C LEU A 213 32.10 -3.85 8.05
N CYS A 214 32.51 -4.98 8.61
CA CYS A 214 33.25 -6.05 7.93
C CYS A 214 32.87 -7.40 8.55
N GLU A 215 32.91 -8.46 7.76
CA GLU A 215 32.75 -9.83 8.24
C GLU A 215 34.06 -10.35 8.86
N LEU A 216 33.97 -11.14 9.93
CA LEU A 216 35.14 -11.77 10.53
C LEU A 216 35.37 -13.17 9.94
N SER A 217 36.61 -13.42 9.55
CA SER A 217 37.04 -14.73 9.07
C SER A 217 37.21 -15.71 10.22
N GLN A 218 36.69 -16.92 10.03
CA GLN A 218 36.79 -18.02 10.98
C GLN A 218 37.58 -19.16 10.34
N MET A 219 38.90 -19.17 10.57
CA MET A 219 39.82 -19.99 9.79
C MET A 219 39.64 -21.51 9.92
N ASN A 220 38.83 -22.03 10.86
CA ASN A 220 38.58 -23.48 11.01
C ASN A 220 37.51 -23.84 12.07
N SER A 221 37.60 -23.28 13.28
CA SER A 221 36.58 -23.49 14.32
C SER A 221 35.57 -22.38 14.22
N ARG A 222 34.29 -22.70 14.04
CA ARG A 222 33.24 -21.70 13.88
C ARG A 222 32.49 -21.45 15.19
N GLN A 223 32.24 -20.19 15.50
CA GLN A 223 31.31 -19.77 16.53
C GLN A 223 30.32 -18.74 15.96
N GLY A 224 29.10 -18.78 16.48
CA GLY A 224 28.03 -17.90 16.06
C GLY A 224 26.76 -18.22 16.82
N ILE A 225 25.74 -17.40 16.62
CA ILE A 225 24.38 -17.71 17.09
C ILE A 225 23.66 -18.53 16.02
N HIS A 226 22.73 -19.39 16.44
CA HIS A 226 21.87 -20.12 15.52
C HIS A 226 20.50 -19.44 15.37
N SER A 227 19.89 -19.68 14.22
CA SER A 227 18.50 -19.32 13.94
C SER A 227 17.54 -20.29 14.60
N VAL A 228 16.39 -19.78 15.07
CA VAL A 228 15.29 -20.62 15.57
C VAL A 228 14.58 -21.41 14.46
N MET A 229 14.88 -21.08 13.20
CA MET A 229 14.36 -21.79 12.03
C MET A 229 15.11 -23.10 11.77
N GLU A 230 16.30 -23.28 12.36
CA GLU A 230 17.07 -24.50 12.18
C GLU A 230 16.51 -25.68 12.99
N PRO A 231 16.53 -26.92 12.44
CA PRO A 231 16.13 -28.10 13.18
C PRO A 231 17.19 -28.50 14.21
N GLU A 232 16.72 -29.03 15.34
CA GLU A 232 17.59 -29.46 16.44
C GLU A 232 18.64 -30.49 15.98
N GLY A 233 19.91 -30.24 16.34
CA GLY A 233 21.06 -31.07 16.01
C GLY A 233 21.63 -30.87 14.60
N LYS A 234 21.08 -29.94 13.81
CA LYS A 234 21.57 -29.55 12.48
C LYS A 234 21.82 -28.04 12.37
N GLU A 235 21.89 -27.34 13.49
CA GLU A 235 21.93 -25.88 13.54
C GLU A 235 23.13 -25.32 12.78
N GLU A 236 22.87 -24.50 11.76
CA GLU A 236 23.90 -23.69 11.10
C GLU A 236 24.19 -22.41 11.89
N LEU A 237 25.43 -21.93 11.77
CA LEU A 237 25.91 -20.75 12.49
C LEU A 237 25.78 -19.56 11.55
N GLY A 238 25.12 -18.50 12.00
CA GLY A 238 25.14 -17.26 11.25
C GLY A 238 26.49 -16.54 11.36
N GLU A 239 26.65 -15.53 10.52
CA GLU A 239 27.92 -14.82 10.38
C GLU A 239 28.18 -13.82 11.51
N SER A 240 29.45 -13.46 11.66
CA SER A 240 29.95 -12.52 12.66
C SER A 240 30.55 -11.31 12.00
N TYR A 241 30.19 -10.12 12.48
CA TYR A 241 30.60 -8.84 11.93
C TYR A 241 31.23 -7.94 12.99
N LEU A 242 32.19 -7.12 12.57
CA LEU A 242 32.80 -6.10 13.41
C LEU A 242 32.29 -4.74 12.94
N LEU A 243 31.64 -4.00 13.83
CA LEU A 243 31.26 -2.61 13.57
C LEU A 243 32.32 -1.70 14.17
N ILE A 244 32.72 -0.71 13.38
CA ILE A 244 33.78 0.24 13.71
C ILE A 244 33.18 1.64 13.67
N ASN A 245 33.34 2.42 14.74
CA ASN A 245 33.01 3.84 14.78
C ASN A 245 34.30 4.65 14.94
N ALA A 246 34.72 5.37 13.90
CA ALA A 246 36.00 6.07 13.87
C ALA A 246 35.83 7.59 13.81
N THR A 247 36.08 8.29 14.92
CA THR A 247 35.86 9.73 15.07
C THR A 247 37.15 10.47 15.44
N ARG A 248 37.31 11.71 14.97
CA ARG A 248 38.39 12.60 15.42
C ARG A 248 38.01 13.23 16.76
N THR A 249 38.98 13.31 17.67
CA THR A 249 38.76 13.66 19.10
C THR A 249 38.05 14.99 19.34
N GLU A 250 38.15 15.97 18.45
CA GLU A 250 37.44 17.25 18.58
C GLU A 250 35.91 17.16 18.33
N THR A 251 35.45 16.05 17.74
CA THR A 251 34.04 15.84 17.34
C THR A 251 33.26 14.91 18.26
N VAL A 252 33.86 14.46 19.37
CA VAL A 252 33.27 13.48 20.28
C VAL A 252 32.03 14.07 20.95
N THR A 253 30.86 13.70 20.46
CA THR A 253 29.61 13.84 21.20
C THR A 253 29.20 12.50 21.77
N ASP A 254 29.10 12.46 23.09
CA ASP A 254 28.61 11.36 23.93
C ASP A 254 29.01 9.96 23.47
N LEU A 255 30.08 9.49 24.12
CA LEU A 255 30.54 8.11 24.11
C LEU A 255 29.46 7.22 24.75
N ASP A 256 28.78 6.46 23.89
CA ASP A 256 28.24 5.12 24.15
C ASP A 256 27.71 4.82 25.57
N ASP A 257 26.41 5.06 25.81
CA ASP A 257 25.69 4.54 26.99
C ASP A 257 25.40 3.02 26.90
N SER A 258 25.76 2.33 25.81
CA SER A 258 25.36 0.94 25.58
C SER A 258 26.28 -0.12 26.19
N ASP A 259 27.50 0.25 26.59
CA ASP A 259 28.54 -0.62 27.17
C ASP A 259 28.95 -1.81 26.26
N VAL A 260 28.56 -1.81 24.97
CA VAL A 260 28.99 -2.85 24.02
C VAL A 260 30.21 -2.46 23.20
N TRP A 261 30.69 -1.23 23.27
CA TRP A 261 31.84 -0.78 22.50
C TRP A 261 33.15 -0.86 23.28
N VAL A 262 34.23 -1.29 22.61
CA VAL A 262 35.60 -1.13 23.10
C VAL A 262 36.28 0.01 22.35
N SER A 263 36.87 0.96 23.06
CA SER A 263 37.52 2.12 22.45
C SER A 263 39.04 1.99 22.50
N MET A 264 39.69 2.44 21.44
CA MET A 264 41.13 2.66 21.36
C MET A 264 41.39 4.06 20.80
N THR A 265 42.46 4.69 21.28
CA THR A 265 42.91 5.97 20.75
C THR A 265 44.17 5.73 19.94
N LEU A 266 44.20 6.23 18.72
CA LEU A 266 45.35 6.22 17.84
C LEU A 266 45.84 7.66 17.66
N GLU A 267 47.15 7.86 17.76
CA GLU A 267 47.79 9.09 17.31
C GLU A 267 48.02 8.94 15.80
N ASP A 268 47.27 9.70 14.99
CA ASP A 268 47.52 9.74 13.56
C ASP A 268 48.65 10.74 13.28
N SER A 269 49.69 10.32 12.57
CA SER A 269 50.82 11.18 12.20
C SER A 269 50.67 11.74 10.78
N TYR A 270 49.45 11.70 10.21
CA TYR A 270 49.21 12.01 8.82
C TYR A 270 49.15 13.53 8.57
N SER A 271 50.21 14.06 7.96
CA SER A 271 50.26 15.43 7.44
C SER A 271 49.37 15.57 6.20
N PHE A 272 48.37 16.45 6.25
CA PHE A 272 47.57 16.80 5.09
C PHE A 272 48.40 17.67 4.11
N ASP A 273 49.07 17.08 3.13
CA ASP A 273 49.75 17.82 2.05
C ASP A 273 48.71 18.31 1.03
N GLY A 274 48.00 19.38 1.39
CA GLY A 274 46.83 19.85 0.65
C GLY A 274 46.58 21.35 0.80
N GLY A 275 47.61 22.18 0.71
CA GLY A 275 47.47 23.62 0.70
C GLY A 275 48.76 24.31 0.29
N SER A 276 48.77 24.94 -0.88
CA SER A 276 49.87 25.74 -1.41
C SER A 276 50.43 26.73 -0.39
N GLY A 277 51.75 26.63 -0.15
CA GLY A 277 52.67 27.73 0.12
C GLY A 277 52.30 28.72 1.22
N ASP A 278 53.17 28.76 2.23
CA ASP A 278 53.36 29.85 3.19
C ASP A 278 52.36 29.90 4.34
N GLU A 279 52.47 28.95 5.28
CA GLU A 279 52.37 29.18 6.72
C GLU A 279 52.88 27.91 7.45
N GLU A 280 53.91 28.04 8.30
CA GLU A 280 54.31 27.00 9.24
C GLU A 280 53.20 26.85 10.29
N GLU A 281 52.15 26.09 9.99
CA GLU A 281 51.20 25.64 11.00
C GLU A 281 51.88 24.55 11.85
N GLU A 282 51.87 24.73 13.18
CA GLU A 282 52.31 23.72 14.13
C GLU A 282 51.60 22.40 13.83
N ASP A 283 52.36 21.29 13.72
CA ASP A 283 51.84 19.93 13.57
C ASP A 283 50.96 19.56 14.80
N GLU A 284 49.69 19.98 14.80
CA GLU A 284 48.71 19.48 15.74
C GLU A 284 48.45 18.01 15.39
N LYS A 285 49.05 17.12 16.18
CA LYS A 285 48.77 15.68 16.11
C LYS A 285 47.31 15.43 16.43
N GLU A 286 46.49 15.27 15.39
CA GLU A 286 45.11 14.87 15.55
C GLU A 286 45.03 13.42 16.04
N SER A 287 44.45 13.22 17.23
CA SER A 287 44.18 11.87 17.73
C SER A 287 42.81 11.38 17.29
N MET A 288 42.74 10.12 16.90
CA MET A 288 41.52 9.45 16.47
C MET A 288 41.05 8.48 17.53
N THR A 289 39.76 8.50 17.85
CA THR A 289 39.13 7.48 18.69
C THR A 289 38.38 6.51 17.82
N ILE A 290 38.75 5.23 17.92
CA ILE A 290 38.11 4.14 17.20
C ILE A 290 37.41 3.25 18.22
N GLN A 291 36.13 2.97 17.98
CA GLN A 291 35.33 2.07 18.80
C GLN A 291 34.95 0.83 17.99
N PHE A 292 34.95 -0.33 18.66
CA PHE A 292 34.60 -1.62 18.06
C PHE A 292 33.49 -2.30 18.84
N THR A 293 32.56 -2.92 18.13
CA THR A 293 31.60 -3.88 18.70
C THR A 293 31.52 -5.09 17.79
N LEU A 294 31.38 -6.28 18.37
CA LEU A 294 31.23 -7.52 17.61
C LEU A 294 29.76 -7.93 17.61
N CYS A 295 29.20 -8.20 16.43
CA CYS A 295 27.81 -8.57 16.24
C CYS A 295 27.68 -9.92 15.55
N MET A 296 26.87 -10.81 16.10
CA MET A 296 26.50 -12.09 15.49
C MET A 296 25.06 -12.00 14.99
N THR A 297 24.76 -12.62 13.86
CA THR A 297 23.41 -12.58 13.26
C THR A 297 22.85 -13.99 13.08
N ALA A 298 21.52 -14.09 13.01
CA ALA A 298 20.81 -15.35 12.78
C ALA A 298 20.00 -15.34 11.48
N PHE A 299 20.43 -14.53 10.48
CA PHE A 299 19.73 -14.26 9.22
C PHE A 299 19.58 -15.50 8.32
N GLU A 300 18.73 -16.40 8.75
CA GLU A 300 18.27 -17.56 8.00
C GLU A 300 16.90 -17.26 7.41
N ALA A 301 16.71 -17.64 6.15
CA ALA A 301 15.47 -17.41 5.43
C ALA A 301 14.80 -18.74 5.07
N GLN A 302 13.47 -18.78 5.18
CA GLN A 302 12.68 -19.95 4.83
C GLN A 302 11.41 -19.56 4.08
N GLU A 303 11.06 -20.35 3.07
CA GLU A 303 9.75 -20.31 2.44
C GLU A 303 8.73 -21.07 3.28
N MET A 304 7.68 -20.38 3.70
CA MET A 304 6.63 -21.01 4.49
C MET A 304 5.29 -20.30 4.31
N GLU A 305 4.22 -21.02 4.60
CA GLU A 305 2.90 -20.42 4.72
C GLU A 305 2.88 -19.44 5.89
N ILE A 306 2.25 -18.28 5.72
CA ILE A 306 2.14 -17.25 6.75
C ILE A 306 0.70 -16.77 6.86
N ASP A 307 0.34 -16.30 8.04
CA ASP A 307 -0.86 -15.51 8.30
C ASP A 307 -0.42 -14.11 8.69
N ALA A 308 -0.63 -13.16 7.80
CA ALA A 308 -0.28 -11.76 7.98
C ALA A 308 -1.54 -10.90 8.02
N THR A 309 -1.71 -10.12 9.08
CA THR A 309 -2.90 -9.28 9.27
C THR A 309 -2.52 -7.86 9.67
N ARG A 310 -3.33 -6.87 9.28
CA ARG A 310 -3.19 -5.50 9.76
C ARG A 310 -4.55 -4.80 9.78
N PRO A 311 -4.74 -3.72 10.55
CA PRO A 311 -6.02 -3.02 10.58
C PRO A 311 -6.31 -2.26 9.27
N VAL A 312 -7.53 -1.75 9.14
CA VAL A 312 -7.99 -0.97 7.96
C VAL A 312 -7.30 0.40 7.84
N SER A 313 -6.80 0.94 8.95
CA SER A 313 -6.12 2.24 9.01
C SER A 313 -4.68 2.06 9.45
N PHE A 314 -3.74 2.50 8.61
CA PHE A 314 -2.30 2.39 8.83
C PHE A 314 -1.55 3.48 8.03
N PRO A 315 -0.31 3.82 8.42
CA PRO A 315 0.56 4.70 7.64
C PRO A 315 0.92 4.13 6.26
N PRO A 316 1.14 4.98 5.24
CA PRO A 316 1.67 4.53 3.95
C PRO A 316 3.10 3.97 4.08
N GLU A 317 3.51 3.16 3.10
CA GLU A 317 4.90 2.69 2.99
C GLU A 317 5.87 3.88 2.88
N PRO A 318 6.98 3.88 3.63
CA PRO A 318 7.88 5.02 3.65
C PRO A 318 8.76 5.10 2.40
N THR A 319 9.17 6.33 2.11
CA THR A 319 10.17 6.67 1.10
C THR A 319 11.25 7.52 1.74
N ILE A 320 12.47 7.41 1.22
CA ILE A 320 13.56 8.28 1.65
C ILE A 320 13.54 9.54 0.78
N LEU A 321 13.53 10.69 1.45
CA LEU A 321 13.61 12.00 0.81
C LEU A 321 14.94 12.68 1.20
N TRP A 322 15.51 13.45 0.28
CA TRP A 322 16.69 14.26 0.55
C TRP A 322 16.27 15.60 1.15
N ASP A 323 16.71 15.88 2.37
CA ASP A 323 16.53 17.17 3.02
C ASP A 323 17.67 18.11 2.61
N THR A 324 17.32 19.14 1.83
CA THR A 324 18.27 20.14 1.33
C THR A 324 18.78 21.07 2.43
N SER A 325 18.04 21.21 3.54
CA SER A 325 18.40 22.10 4.64
C SER A 325 19.47 21.49 5.54
N THR A 326 19.42 20.17 5.77
CA THR A 326 20.39 19.43 6.59
C THR A 326 21.45 18.69 5.77
N ALA A 327 21.31 18.69 4.43
CA ALA A 327 22.14 17.92 3.50
C ALA A 327 22.23 16.43 3.90
N SER A 328 21.08 15.84 4.22
CA SER A 328 20.95 14.47 4.70
C SER A 328 19.67 13.81 4.19
N TYR A 329 19.62 12.49 4.23
CA TYR A 329 18.38 11.74 3.99
C TYR A 329 17.48 11.81 5.23
N ASP A 330 16.17 12.01 5.02
CA ASP A 330 15.16 11.83 6.08
C ASP A 330 14.74 10.35 6.12
N ILE A 331 14.98 9.73 7.26
CA ILE A 331 14.85 8.27 7.46
C ILE A 331 13.85 8.00 8.59
N LYS A 332 13.22 9.01 9.19
CA LYS A 332 12.38 8.84 10.39
C LYS A 332 11.26 7.83 10.17
N ASP A 333 10.59 7.89 9.02
CA ASP A 333 9.48 6.96 8.72
C ASP A 333 9.99 5.54 8.44
N VAL A 334 11.17 5.37 7.82
CA VAL A 334 11.83 4.06 7.62
C VAL A 334 12.26 3.46 8.95
N GLN A 335 12.90 4.27 9.79
CA GLN A 335 13.32 3.91 11.14
C GLN A 335 12.13 3.49 12.01
N ARG A 336 11.00 4.22 11.91
CA ARG A 336 9.73 3.83 12.54
C ARG A 336 9.26 2.47 12.00
N GLN A 337 9.14 2.29 10.68
CA GLN A 337 8.66 1.04 10.09
C GLN A 337 9.51 -0.18 10.51
N LEU A 338 10.84 -0.03 10.56
CA LEU A 338 11.76 -1.09 10.99
C LEU A 338 11.79 -1.33 12.50
N GLY A 339 11.07 -0.54 13.30
CA GLY A 339 10.99 -0.71 14.76
C GLY A 339 12.29 -0.38 15.48
N ALA A 340 13.21 0.32 14.82
CA ALA A 340 14.54 0.64 15.30
C ALA A 340 14.56 2.02 16.01
N GLY A 341 13.61 2.23 16.91
CA GLY A 341 13.52 3.44 17.75
C GLY A 341 13.75 3.13 19.21
N ILE A 342 13.88 4.20 20.01
CA ILE A 342 14.08 4.12 21.48
C ILE A 342 12.98 3.26 22.14
N SER A 343 11.76 3.35 21.63
CA SER A 343 10.65 2.45 21.97
C SER A 343 10.12 1.78 20.71
N ARG A 344 9.92 0.46 20.77
CA ARG A 344 9.30 -0.30 19.69
C ARG A 344 7.80 -0.03 19.66
N GLY A 345 7.32 0.64 18.61
CA GLY A 345 5.88 0.84 18.38
C GLY A 345 5.17 -0.44 17.94
N SER A 346 3.83 -0.43 17.98
CA SER A 346 3.01 -1.55 17.48
C SER A 346 3.20 -1.75 15.97
N THR A 347 2.89 -2.95 15.46
CA THR A 347 2.91 -3.24 14.01
C THR A 347 2.00 -2.27 13.23
N THR A 348 0.86 -1.88 13.82
CA THR A 348 -0.07 -0.90 13.26
C THR A 348 0.53 0.49 13.12
N ASP A 349 1.15 1.02 14.18
CA ASP A 349 1.78 2.36 14.16
C ASP A 349 2.96 2.43 13.20
N ARG A 350 3.55 1.27 12.90
CA ARG A 350 4.68 1.10 11.99
C ARG A 350 4.25 0.85 10.54
N GLY A 351 2.95 0.67 10.27
CA GLY A 351 2.44 0.41 8.92
C GLY A 351 2.82 -0.96 8.35
N ILE A 352 3.11 -1.93 9.21
CA ILE A 352 3.48 -3.31 8.84
C ILE A 352 2.39 -4.31 9.26
N PHE A 353 2.51 -5.56 8.82
CA PHE A 353 1.58 -6.63 9.18
C PHE A 353 2.03 -7.30 10.49
N ASP A 354 1.05 -7.69 11.30
CA ASP A 354 1.23 -8.64 12.39
C ASP A 354 1.31 -10.05 11.80
N LEU A 355 2.38 -10.76 12.12
CA LEU A 355 2.59 -12.13 11.67
C LEU A 355 2.15 -13.09 12.77
N ALA A 356 1.27 -14.04 12.43
CA ALA A 356 0.74 -14.98 13.42
C ALA A 356 1.84 -15.90 13.98
N PRO A 357 1.81 -16.21 15.29
CA PRO A 357 2.76 -17.13 15.90
C PRO A 357 2.60 -18.54 15.33
N ARG A 358 3.73 -19.20 15.06
CA ARG A 358 3.80 -20.60 14.62
C ARG A 358 5.17 -21.18 14.94
N SER A 359 5.32 -22.49 14.76
CA SER A 359 6.65 -23.10 14.73
C SER A 359 7.44 -22.59 13.52
N TRP A 360 8.60 -22.03 13.79
CA TRP A 360 9.55 -21.52 12.79
C TRP A 360 10.53 -22.59 12.30
N LYS A 361 10.66 -23.70 13.03
CA LYS A 361 11.58 -24.79 12.68
C LYS A 361 11.28 -25.37 11.30
N ARG A 362 12.32 -25.51 10.50
CA ARG A 362 12.28 -26.15 9.19
C ARG A 362 11.96 -27.64 9.32
N PRO A 363 11.17 -28.23 8.39
CA PRO A 363 10.91 -29.66 8.39
C PRO A 363 12.21 -30.47 8.30
N ASN A 364 12.39 -31.46 9.18
CA ASN A 364 13.56 -32.34 9.16
C ASN A 364 13.48 -33.27 7.94
N ARG A 365 14.04 -32.84 6.80
CA ARG A 365 14.16 -33.69 5.60
C ARG A 365 15.45 -34.51 5.66
N SER A 366 15.30 -35.80 5.36
CA SER A 366 16.37 -36.78 5.32
C SER A 366 16.96 -36.84 3.91
N GLU A 367 17.72 -35.84 3.48
CA GLU A 367 18.66 -36.02 2.37
C GLU A 367 19.58 -34.81 2.23
N PHE A 368 20.83 -35.12 1.91
CA PHE A 368 21.95 -34.27 1.53
C PHE A 368 21.72 -33.53 0.20
N LEU A 369 20.48 -33.12 -0.05
CA LEU A 369 20.19 -32.09 -1.03
C LEU A 369 20.27 -30.78 -0.26
N SER A 370 20.80 -29.75 -0.88
CA SER A 370 20.65 -28.32 -0.59
C SER A 370 19.17 -27.87 -0.58
N ALA A 371 18.27 -28.75 -0.14
CA ALA A 371 16.83 -28.69 -0.22
C ALA A 371 16.29 -27.80 0.88
N ASP A 372 16.49 -26.49 0.66
CA ASP A 372 15.43 -25.50 0.49
C ASP A 372 16.08 -24.09 0.33
N THR A 373 17.11 -24.07 -0.53
CA THR A 373 17.99 -22.92 -0.82
C THR A 373 17.33 -21.82 -1.65
N SER A 374 16.03 -21.85 -1.91
CA SER A 374 15.37 -20.79 -2.68
C SER A 374 15.14 -19.50 -1.88
N ALA A 375 14.96 -19.62 -0.56
CA ALA A 375 14.91 -18.46 0.33
C ALA A 375 16.27 -17.73 0.43
N PHE A 376 17.38 -18.40 0.09
CA PHE A 376 18.71 -17.79 -0.03
C PHE A 376 18.71 -16.58 -0.97
N SER A 377 17.85 -16.58 -2.00
CA SER A 377 17.70 -15.41 -2.88
C SER A 377 17.31 -14.12 -2.14
N THR A 378 16.78 -14.22 -0.92
CA THR A 378 16.44 -13.10 -0.04
C THR A 378 17.61 -12.66 0.83
N THR A 379 18.53 -13.57 1.17
CA THR A 379 19.71 -13.29 2.03
C THR A 379 21.01 -13.12 1.24
N ASP A 380 21.02 -13.42 -0.06
CA ASP A 380 22.18 -13.32 -0.97
C ASP A 380 22.89 -11.96 -0.97
N GLY A 381 22.19 -10.86 -0.63
CA GLY A 381 22.82 -9.56 -0.44
C GLY A 381 23.78 -9.49 0.75
N LEU A 382 23.57 -10.32 1.79
CA LEU A 382 24.42 -10.40 2.97
C LEU A 382 25.73 -11.12 2.66
N ASP A 383 25.72 -12.13 1.80
CA ASP A 383 26.93 -12.82 1.34
C ASP A 383 27.88 -11.88 0.59
N ALA A 384 27.33 -10.86 -0.10
CA ALA A 384 28.15 -9.83 -0.75
C ALA A 384 28.89 -8.94 0.25
N ILE A 385 28.42 -8.84 1.51
CA ILE A 385 29.12 -8.10 2.58
C ILE A 385 30.40 -8.84 2.99
N GLY A 386 30.40 -10.17 2.93
CA GLY A 386 31.58 -10.98 3.26
C GLY A 386 32.74 -10.81 2.29
N LEU A 387 32.49 -10.24 1.11
CA LEU A 387 33.50 -10.05 0.07
C LEU A 387 34.16 -8.67 0.12
N ASP A 388 33.49 -7.64 0.64
CA ASP A 388 33.93 -6.25 0.59
C ASP A 388 33.69 -5.51 1.92
N ASP A 389 34.62 -4.63 2.31
CA ASP A 389 34.47 -3.74 3.46
C ASP A 389 33.32 -2.72 3.23
N MET A 390 32.49 -2.53 4.25
CA MET A 390 31.35 -1.61 4.19
C MET A 390 31.63 -0.31 4.93
N TYR A 391 31.86 0.77 4.19
CA TYR A 391 31.97 2.13 4.73
C TYR A 391 31.39 3.16 3.76
N ARG A 392 31.29 4.42 4.20
CA ARG A 392 30.47 5.46 3.56
C ARG A 392 30.69 5.64 2.04
N SER A 393 31.89 5.39 1.51
CA SER A 393 32.17 5.54 0.07
C SER A 393 31.82 4.31 -0.77
N GLU A 394 31.70 3.13 -0.17
CA GLU A 394 31.39 1.88 -0.88
C GLU A 394 29.89 1.62 -0.99
N LEU A 395 29.10 2.27 -0.14
CA LEU A 395 27.66 2.06 -0.04
C LEU A 395 26.86 3.16 -0.72
N ASN A 396 25.67 2.80 -1.16
CA ASN A 396 24.68 3.80 -1.52
C ASN A 396 24.42 4.73 -0.33
N ALA A 397 24.48 6.04 -0.55
CA ALA A 397 24.38 7.01 0.53
C ALA A 397 23.04 6.96 1.29
N ALA A 398 21.94 6.58 0.64
CA ALA A 398 20.65 6.39 1.31
C ALA A 398 20.66 5.13 2.20
N GLN A 399 21.22 4.02 1.71
CA GLN A 399 21.40 2.80 2.51
C GLN A 399 22.30 3.02 3.72
N TYR A 400 23.46 3.65 3.51
CA TYR A 400 24.40 3.98 4.57
C TYR A 400 23.73 4.81 5.67
N SER A 401 22.88 5.76 5.26
CA SER A 401 22.20 6.62 6.19
C SER A 401 21.25 5.86 7.12
N VAL A 402 20.66 4.72 6.70
CA VAL A 402 19.82 3.87 7.58
C VAL A 402 20.66 3.30 8.72
N LEU A 403 21.81 2.70 8.41
CA LEU A 403 22.72 2.13 9.42
C LEU A 403 23.26 3.21 10.35
N ALA A 404 23.85 4.28 9.78
CA ALA A 404 24.51 5.33 10.54
C ALA A 404 23.53 6.14 11.42
N TYR A 405 22.35 6.48 10.89
CA TYR A 405 21.34 7.22 11.64
C TYR A 405 20.80 6.40 12.81
N ILE A 406 20.42 5.13 12.58
CA ILE A 406 19.86 4.28 13.63
C ILE A 406 20.91 4.00 14.71
N ALA A 407 22.15 3.68 14.34
CA ALA A 407 23.25 3.48 15.29
C ALA A 407 23.45 4.71 16.19
N THR A 408 23.43 5.91 15.60
CA THR A 408 23.59 7.16 16.35
C THR A 408 22.39 7.47 17.24
N TYR A 409 21.16 7.33 16.70
CA TYR A 409 19.93 7.73 17.38
C TYR A 409 19.56 6.80 18.53
N THR A 410 19.83 5.51 18.39
CA THR A 410 19.46 4.50 19.41
C THR A 410 20.60 4.15 20.36
N ALA A 411 21.85 4.46 19.98
CA ALA A 411 23.05 3.92 20.60
C ALA A 411 23.04 2.38 20.70
N ASP A 412 22.26 1.69 19.85
CA ASP A 412 22.16 0.22 19.83
C ASP A 412 22.62 -0.33 18.48
N PRO A 413 23.85 -0.88 18.41
CA PRO A 413 24.37 -1.45 17.17
C PRO A 413 23.59 -2.67 16.69
N SER A 414 22.93 -3.42 17.61
CA SER A 414 22.18 -4.62 17.24
C SER A 414 20.89 -4.26 16.49
N LEU A 415 20.20 -3.19 16.92
CA LEU A 415 19.04 -2.65 16.20
C LEU A 415 19.44 -2.01 14.86
N ALA A 416 20.57 -1.30 14.82
CA ALA A 416 21.06 -0.69 13.59
C ALA A 416 21.38 -1.73 12.52
N LEU A 417 22.10 -2.80 12.90
CA LEU A 417 22.45 -3.88 11.98
C LEU A 417 21.21 -4.69 11.57
N GLN A 418 20.31 -5.02 12.50
CA GLN A 418 19.04 -5.70 12.19
C GLN A 418 18.22 -4.91 11.16
N ALA A 419 18.10 -3.59 11.34
CA ALA A 419 17.37 -2.71 10.44
C ALA A 419 18.01 -2.63 9.05
N TYR A 420 19.34 -2.50 9.00
CA TYR A 420 20.08 -2.45 7.75
C TYR A 420 19.98 -3.77 6.96
N PHE A 421 20.24 -4.91 7.61
CA PHE A 421 20.16 -6.22 6.96
C PHE A 421 18.74 -6.58 6.52
N THR A 422 17.71 -6.21 7.31
CA THR A 422 16.32 -6.37 6.87
C THR A 422 16.03 -5.56 5.60
N THR A 423 16.55 -4.33 5.51
CA THR A 423 16.41 -3.50 4.31
C THR A 423 17.08 -4.16 3.11
N LEU A 424 18.27 -4.72 3.30
CA LEU A 424 18.99 -5.41 2.24
C LEU A 424 18.25 -6.68 1.77
N CYS A 425 17.71 -7.47 2.71
CA CYS A 425 16.87 -8.61 2.36
C CYS A 425 15.62 -8.21 1.57
N ALA A 426 14.96 -7.12 1.97
CA ALA A 426 13.81 -6.58 1.23
C ALA A 426 14.21 -6.17 -0.20
N LEU A 427 15.36 -5.52 -0.37
CA LEU A 427 15.87 -5.16 -1.69
C LEU A 427 16.08 -6.39 -2.57
N CYS A 428 16.76 -7.42 -2.06
CA CYS A 428 16.98 -8.67 -2.80
C CYS A 428 15.65 -9.36 -3.16
N TYR A 429 14.73 -9.47 -2.20
CA TYR A 429 13.42 -10.10 -2.41
C TYR A 429 12.59 -9.40 -3.49
N TYR A 430 12.43 -8.08 -3.38
CA TYR A 430 11.56 -7.32 -4.29
C TYR A 430 12.20 -6.97 -5.63
N ASP A 431 13.53 -6.99 -5.75
CA ASP A 431 14.20 -6.96 -7.06
C ASP A 431 13.89 -8.23 -7.86
N ARG A 432 13.93 -9.38 -7.17
CA ARG A 432 13.75 -10.71 -7.77
C ARG A 432 12.30 -11.15 -7.94
N ILE A 433 11.34 -10.42 -7.39
CA ILE A 433 9.92 -10.79 -7.39
C ILE A 433 9.35 -11.08 -8.80
N ILE A 434 9.90 -10.44 -9.84
CA ILE A 434 9.49 -10.68 -11.23
C ILE A 434 9.91 -12.04 -11.78
N MET A 435 10.84 -12.71 -11.11
CA MET A 435 11.41 -14.01 -11.49
C MET A 435 10.78 -15.17 -10.70
N PHE A 436 9.84 -14.88 -9.80
CA PHE A 436 9.19 -15.92 -9.02
C PHE A 436 8.42 -16.87 -9.93
N ASP A 437 8.76 -18.14 -9.84
CA ASP A 437 8.22 -19.23 -10.64
C ASP A 437 7.63 -20.36 -9.77
N LYS A 438 7.96 -20.37 -8.47
CA LYS A 438 7.27 -21.19 -7.47
C LYS A 438 5.93 -20.57 -7.11
N ALA A 439 4.85 -21.33 -7.31
CA ALA A 439 3.49 -20.88 -7.03
C ALA A 439 2.75 -21.82 -6.07
N ALA A 440 1.95 -21.23 -5.18
CA ALA A 440 1.03 -21.94 -4.30
C ALA A 440 -0.32 -21.20 -4.22
N PRO A 441 -1.41 -21.88 -3.86
CA PRO A 441 -2.68 -21.21 -3.55
C PRO A 441 -2.51 -20.21 -2.40
N SER A 442 -3.25 -19.11 -2.45
CA SER A 442 -3.32 -18.15 -1.36
C SER A 442 -4.75 -17.60 -1.20
N SER A 443 -5.01 -17.01 -0.04
CA SER A 443 -6.20 -16.19 0.18
C SER A 443 -5.81 -14.83 0.73
N ARG A 444 -6.54 -13.80 0.33
CA ARG A 444 -6.28 -12.43 0.72
C ARG A 444 -7.58 -11.66 0.95
N ILE A 445 -7.53 -10.70 1.87
CA ILE A 445 -8.56 -9.69 2.03
C ILE A 445 -7.95 -8.34 1.66
N SER A 446 -8.51 -7.69 0.64
CA SER A 446 -8.06 -6.37 0.19
C SER A 446 -9.22 -5.37 0.22
N LEU A 447 -8.89 -4.10 0.50
CA LEU A 447 -9.80 -2.98 0.41
C LEU A 447 -10.05 -2.62 -1.05
N VAL A 448 -11.26 -2.83 -1.53
CA VAL A 448 -11.69 -2.43 -2.88
C VAL A 448 -12.55 -1.18 -2.76
N GLN A 449 -12.26 -0.18 -3.59
CA GLN A 449 -13.08 1.00 -3.72
C GLN A 449 -14.36 0.66 -4.49
N VAL A 450 -15.51 0.79 -3.83
CA VAL A 450 -16.82 0.59 -4.45
C VAL A 450 -17.66 1.85 -4.34
N THR A 451 -18.51 2.05 -5.34
CA THR A 451 -19.55 3.07 -5.28
C THR A 451 -20.72 2.54 -4.46
N ARG A 452 -21.10 3.28 -3.41
CA ARG A 452 -22.27 2.94 -2.59
C ARG A 452 -23.17 4.16 -2.38
N PRO A 453 -24.49 3.97 -2.23
CA PRO A 453 -25.38 5.06 -1.86
C PRO A 453 -25.03 5.55 -0.44
N LEU A 454 -24.82 6.86 -0.29
CA LEU A 454 -24.56 7.53 0.99
C LEU A 454 -25.85 7.77 1.79
N GLY A 455 -27.02 7.66 1.15
CA GLY A 455 -28.33 7.85 1.78
C GLY A 455 -29.49 7.54 0.85
N TRP A 456 -30.71 7.66 1.39
CA TRP A 456 -31.97 7.39 0.67
C TRP A 456 -32.71 8.66 0.23
N THR A 457 -32.26 9.84 0.64
CA THR A 457 -33.02 11.09 0.49
C THR A 457 -33.26 11.46 -0.97
N ALA A 458 -32.23 11.42 -1.81
CA ALA A 458 -32.35 11.74 -3.23
C ALA A 458 -33.24 10.72 -3.97
N PHE A 459 -33.14 9.44 -3.61
CA PHE A 459 -34.02 8.40 -4.13
C PHE A 459 -35.48 8.67 -3.77
N ILE A 460 -35.78 9.00 -2.51
CA ILE A 460 -37.14 9.32 -2.05
C ILE A 460 -37.68 10.55 -2.79
N ILE A 461 -36.87 11.60 -2.97
CA ILE A 461 -37.27 12.83 -3.69
C ILE A 461 -37.63 12.49 -5.14
N VAL A 462 -36.75 11.79 -5.86
CA VAL A 462 -36.98 11.40 -7.25
C VAL A 462 -38.22 10.51 -7.38
N ALA A 463 -38.36 9.50 -6.52
CA ALA A 463 -39.51 8.60 -6.52
C ALA A 463 -40.81 9.38 -6.25
N GLY A 464 -40.79 10.32 -5.30
CA GLY A 464 -41.92 11.21 -5.01
C GLY A 464 -42.31 12.08 -6.19
N VAL A 465 -41.34 12.70 -6.87
CA VAL A 465 -41.57 13.52 -8.07
C VAL A 465 -42.12 12.67 -9.22
N ALA A 466 -41.63 11.44 -9.41
CA ALA A 466 -42.11 10.51 -10.43
C ALA A 466 -43.56 10.08 -10.18
N VAL A 467 -43.89 9.71 -8.94
CA VAL A 467 -45.28 9.37 -8.54
C VAL A 467 -46.19 10.57 -8.74
N LEU A 468 -45.78 11.77 -8.31
CA LEU A 468 -46.55 12.99 -8.52
C LEU A 468 -46.78 13.25 -10.02
N HIS A 469 -45.75 13.09 -10.86
CA HIS A 469 -45.87 13.27 -12.31
C HIS A 469 -46.88 12.28 -12.92
N LEU A 470 -46.82 11.01 -12.56
CA LEU A 470 -47.77 9.99 -13.01
C LEU A 470 -49.20 10.33 -12.59
N LEU A 471 -49.41 10.78 -11.36
CA LEU A 471 -50.72 11.21 -10.89
C LEU A 471 -51.24 12.41 -11.68
N LEU A 472 -50.38 13.38 -12.03
CA LEU A 472 -50.76 14.54 -12.84
C LEU A 472 -51.11 14.16 -14.28
N VAL A 473 -50.35 13.26 -14.89
CA VAL A 473 -50.65 12.75 -16.24
C VAL A 473 -51.97 11.99 -16.23
N LEU A 474 -52.19 11.10 -15.25
CA LEU A 474 -53.46 10.39 -15.09
C LEU A 474 -54.63 11.36 -14.85
N LEU A 475 -54.42 12.42 -14.08
CA LEU A 475 -55.42 13.45 -13.86
C LEU A 475 -55.76 14.20 -15.15
N VAL A 476 -54.75 14.57 -15.97
CA VAL A 476 -54.97 15.21 -17.28
C VAL A 476 -55.71 14.27 -18.23
N ILE A 477 -55.31 12.99 -18.29
CA ILE A 477 -56.02 11.97 -19.07
C ILE A 477 -57.47 11.85 -18.59
N PHE A 478 -57.71 11.79 -17.29
CA PHE A 478 -59.05 11.70 -16.73
C PHE A 478 -59.91 12.94 -17.07
N ILE A 479 -59.35 14.14 -16.93
CA ILE A 479 -60.02 15.40 -17.30
C ILE A 479 -60.30 15.40 -18.81
N PHE A 480 -59.36 14.96 -19.64
CA PHE A 480 -59.53 14.87 -21.09
C PHE A 480 -60.61 13.86 -21.47
N CYS A 481 -60.61 12.65 -20.89
CA CYS A 481 -61.64 11.65 -21.12
C CYS A 481 -63.04 12.15 -20.68
N ARG A 482 -63.14 12.83 -19.54
CA ARG A 482 -64.41 13.36 -19.03
C ARG A 482 -64.90 14.58 -19.83
N SER A 483 -63.98 15.41 -20.29
CA SER A 483 -64.29 16.56 -21.17
C SER A 483 -64.39 16.15 -22.64
N GLY A 484 -64.10 14.89 -22.97
CA GLY A 484 -64.07 14.34 -24.32
C GLY A 484 -65.43 14.35 -25.02
N SER A 485 -66.54 14.60 -24.31
CA SER A 485 -67.84 14.92 -24.93
C SER A 485 -67.81 16.23 -25.74
N LEU A 486 -66.82 17.10 -25.52
CA LEU A 486 -66.56 18.32 -26.28
C LEU A 486 -65.43 18.17 -27.30
N SER A 487 -64.74 17.03 -27.32
CA SER A 487 -63.71 16.76 -28.32
C SER A 487 -64.40 16.38 -29.64
N ARG A 488 -64.75 17.40 -30.42
CA ARG A 488 -65.48 17.36 -31.70
C ARG A 488 -64.77 16.62 -32.84
N ILE A 489 -63.88 15.68 -32.54
CA ILE A 489 -63.07 14.93 -33.50
C ILE A 489 -63.96 14.09 -34.44
N GLU A 490 -65.18 13.71 -34.02
CA GLU A 490 -66.17 13.00 -34.84
C GLU A 490 -67.40 13.84 -35.25
N ASN A 491 -67.44 15.14 -34.92
CA ASN A 491 -68.60 15.97 -35.21
C ASN A 491 -68.56 16.48 -36.67
N ALA A 492 -69.49 16.00 -37.51
CA ALA A 492 -69.58 16.36 -38.92
C ALA A 492 -70.33 17.70 -39.15
N TRP A 493 -71.06 18.23 -38.16
CA TRP A 493 -71.91 19.41 -38.30
C TRP A 493 -71.16 20.70 -38.68
N PRO A 494 -69.92 20.98 -38.24
CA PRO A 494 -69.13 22.11 -38.73
C PRO A 494 -68.83 22.06 -40.24
N CYS A 495 -68.80 20.87 -40.84
CA CYS A 495 -68.68 20.71 -42.29
C CYS A 495 -70.05 20.85 -42.98
N ILE A 496 -71.11 20.31 -42.39
CA ILE A 496 -72.48 20.36 -42.94
C ILE A 496 -73.05 21.78 -42.89
N SER A 497 -72.76 22.56 -41.83
CA SER A 497 -73.22 23.95 -41.68
C SER A 497 -72.67 24.89 -42.75
N GLN A 498 -71.50 24.57 -43.33
CA GLN A 498 -70.95 25.35 -44.45
C GLN A 498 -71.75 25.17 -45.75
N LEU A 499 -72.52 24.08 -45.85
CA LEU A 499 -73.34 23.72 -47.01
C LEU A 499 -74.79 24.21 -46.89
N LEU A 500 -75.10 25.12 -45.96
CA LEU A 500 -76.47 25.61 -45.78
C LEU A 500 -76.97 26.42 -46.98
N GLY A 501 -78.19 26.11 -47.43
CA GLY A 501 -78.94 26.87 -48.42
C GLY A 501 -80.12 27.62 -47.78
N PRO A 502 -80.84 28.48 -48.52
CA PRO A 502 -81.90 29.35 -47.97
C PRO A 502 -82.99 28.60 -47.20
N THR A 503 -83.32 27.37 -47.62
CA THR A 503 -84.34 26.52 -46.98
C THR A 503 -83.80 25.81 -45.75
N THR A 504 -82.55 25.35 -45.79
CA THR A 504 -81.92 24.52 -44.74
C THR A 504 -81.20 25.33 -43.67
N GLU A 505 -80.87 26.61 -43.94
CA GLU A 505 -80.26 27.53 -42.99
C GLU A 505 -81.13 27.70 -41.74
N GLY A 506 -82.45 27.84 -41.92
CA GLY A 506 -83.39 27.95 -40.81
C GLY A 506 -83.49 26.68 -39.94
N TRP A 507 -82.87 25.57 -40.35
CA TRP A 507 -82.98 24.27 -39.68
C TRP A 507 -81.80 23.99 -38.76
N ILE A 508 -80.58 24.27 -39.23
CA ILE A 508 -79.35 23.81 -38.59
C ILE A 508 -78.21 24.85 -38.60
N ARG A 509 -78.51 26.15 -38.70
CA ARG A 509 -77.49 27.24 -38.73
C ARG A 509 -76.44 27.15 -37.64
N ASP A 510 -76.86 26.82 -36.43
CA ASP A 510 -76.00 26.81 -35.25
C ASP A 510 -75.54 25.39 -34.87
N ALA A 511 -75.70 24.42 -35.79
CA ALA A 511 -75.36 23.02 -35.57
C ALA A 511 -73.85 22.76 -35.45
N ASP A 512 -73.02 23.67 -35.97
CA ASP A 512 -71.55 23.62 -35.86
C ASP A 512 -71.04 23.79 -34.42
N MET A 513 -71.88 24.28 -33.51
CA MET A 513 -71.52 24.51 -32.12
C MET A 513 -72.03 23.46 -31.14
N VAL A 514 -72.82 22.47 -31.60
CA VAL A 514 -73.49 21.48 -30.75
C VAL A 514 -73.20 20.04 -31.20
N ASP A 515 -73.52 19.05 -30.36
CA ASP A 515 -73.33 17.63 -30.67
C ASP A 515 -74.47 17.02 -31.49
N ASP A 516 -74.24 15.82 -32.04
CA ASP A 516 -75.20 15.10 -32.89
C ASP A 516 -76.55 14.88 -32.22
N GLU A 517 -76.56 14.56 -30.92
CA GLU A 517 -77.79 14.32 -30.16
C GLU A 517 -78.61 15.62 -29.98
N THR A 518 -77.94 16.75 -29.76
CA THR A 518 -78.61 18.06 -29.68
C THR A 518 -79.20 18.47 -31.03
N VAL A 519 -78.45 18.29 -32.13
CA VAL A 519 -78.97 18.59 -33.48
C VAL A 519 -80.15 17.69 -33.83
N LYS A 520 -80.08 16.40 -33.48
CA LYS A 520 -81.18 15.45 -33.65
C LYS A 520 -82.42 15.86 -32.86
N SER A 521 -82.26 16.36 -31.63
CA SER A 521 -83.36 16.93 -30.84
C SER A 521 -83.97 18.14 -31.53
N TRP A 522 -83.15 19.08 -32.05
CA TRP A 522 -83.64 20.26 -32.75
C TRP A 522 -84.43 19.91 -34.01
N LEU A 523 -83.94 18.95 -34.79
CA LEU A 523 -84.64 18.47 -35.99
C LEU A 523 -85.94 17.76 -35.62
N LYS A 524 -86.00 17.04 -34.49
CA LYS A 524 -87.21 16.39 -34.00
C LYS A 524 -88.26 17.40 -33.51
N ASP A 525 -87.85 18.38 -32.72
CA ASP A 525 -88.74 19.44 -32.21
C ASP A 525 -89.34 20.29 -33.32
N ARG A 526 -88.58 20.49 -34.41
CA ARG A 526 -89.04 21.21 -35.60
C ARG A 526 -89.81 20.32 -36.58
N GLY A 527 -89.98 19.03 -36.30
CA GLY A 527 -90.71 18.08 -37.16
C GLY A 527 -89.98 17.66 -38.44
N MET A 528 -88.67 17.89 -38.51
CA MET A 528 -87.84 17.70 -39.71
C MET A 528 -86.86 16.52 -39.61
N HIS A 529 -86.95 15.71 -38.55
CA HIS A 529 -86.08 14.56 -38.31
C HIS A 529 -86.19 13.43 -39.35
N GLU A 530 -87.26 13.39 -40.14
CA GLU A 530 -87.45 12.43 -41.25
C GLU A 530 -87.27 13.09 -42.63
N THR A 531 -86.94 14.39 -42.68
CA THR A 531 -86.76 15.11 -43.93
C THR A 531 -85.43 14.72 -44.57
N LEU A 532 -85.49 14.13 -45.76
CA LEU A 532 -84.29 13.82 -46.53
C LEU A 532 -83.79 15.10 -47.21
N VAL A 533 -82.51 15.39 -47.03
CA VAL A 533 -81.82 16.47 -47.75
C VAL A 533 -80.79 15.86 -48.71
N ARG A 534 -80.55 16.53 -49.83
CA ARG A 534 -79.49 16.20 -50.78
C ARG A 534 -78.55 17.37 -50.95
N VAL A 535 -77.30 17.06 -51.27
CA VAL A 535 -76.32 18.06 -51.68
C VAL A 535 -76.50 18.32 -53.17
N GLU A 536 -76.74 19.57 -53.54
CA GLU A 536 -76.95 19.98 -54.93
C GLU A 536 -76.18 21.27 -55.24
N ASN A 537 -75.72 21.41 -56.49
CA ASN A 537 -75.10 22.65 -56.96
C ASN A 537 -76.17 23.57 -57.53
N VAL A 538 -76.52 24.61 -56.78
CA VAL A 538 -77.51 25.61 -57.18
C VAL A 538 -76.78 26.93 -57.41
N GLN A 539 -76.88 27.47 -58.64
CA GLN A 539 -76.27 28.75 -59.03
C GLN A 539 -74.78 28.87 -58.65
N ASN A 540 -73.99 27.81 -58.92
CA ASN A 540 -72.55 27.76 -58.70
C ASN A 540 -72.12 27.73 -57.21
N ARG A 541 -73.04 27.37 -56.30
CA ARG A 541 -72.74 27.09 -54.89
C ARG A 541 -73.33 25.74 -54.49
N VAL A 542 -72.53 24.91 -53.83
CA VAL A 542 -72.98 23.63 -53.27
C VAL A 542 -73.79 23.90 -52.01
N GLN A 543 -75.05 23.48 -51.98
CA GLN A 543 -75.97 23.72 -50.87
C GLN A 543 -76.81 22.47 -50.56
N LEU A 544 -77.31 22.37 -49.33
CA LEU A 544 -78.28 21.37 -48.90
C LEU A 544 -79.69 21.80 -49.30
N VAL A 545 -80.34 20.96 -50.09
CA VAL A 545 -81.72 21.16 -50.59
C VAL A 545 -82.59 20.00 -50.13
N GLU A 546 -83.85 20.26 -49.80
CA GLU A 546 -84.83 19.22 -49.46
C GLU A 546 -85.06 18.27 -50.65
N LYS A 547 -85.09 16.96 -50.38
CA LYS A 547 -85.37 15.94 -51.38
C LYS A 547 -86.88 15.72 -51.42
N ASP A 548 -87.52 16.11 -52.52
CA ASP A 548 -88.97 15.95 -52.71
C ASP A 548 -89.45 14.53 -52.36
N LYS A 549 -90.54 14.44 -51.59
CA LYS A 549 -91.23 13.18 -51.30
C LYS A 549 -91.80 12.63 -52.61
N VAL A 550 -91.15 11.61 -53.16
CA VAL A 550 -91.78 10.75 -54.18
C VAL A 550 -92.90 9.99 -53.46
N LEU A 551 -94.15 10.30 -53.82
CA LEU A 551 -95.37 9.64 -53.35
C LEU A 551 -95.40 8.16 -53.77
#